data_AF-A0A928SLY6-F1
#
_entry.id   AF-A0A928SLY6-F1
#
_cell.length_a   1.000
_cell.length_b   1.000
_cell.length_c   1.000
_cell.angle_alpha   90.00
_cell.angle_beta   90.00
_cell.angle_gamma   90.00
#
_symmetry.space_group_name_H-M   'P 1'
#
loop_
_entity.id
_entity.type
_entity.pdbx_description
1 polymer ?
#
loop_
_entity_poly.entity_id
_entity_poly.type
_entity_poly.pdbx_seq_one_letter_code
_entity_poly.pdbx_strand_id
1 'polypeptide(L)'
;MARIIGALALALTLVAGCAFEDFDSKDTGSTGGAAGSSGASGGWKAAGGGAGTGSIGSTGGGSGKTPAGLACANPGDCASGLCFDGVCCQSECSGTCESCNLPGSAGTCQPHPAGSDPDSECLDSQQTSTGSCAGRCDGNRACKMPSAETHCGPNACSGDKQVAEVCNGQGACVTTEKGCAPFTCDNGACVTTCTSDAHCADPKTWCKQGSCANKFGPGVPCTADSQCDTDHCVDGVCCDSSSCPAPFSCSTGTCACGNTPCAPGMACVPWYEDTDGDGFGDKTKSILSCAYGSGSVIIGGKKYAINGDDCFDGNKNVFPGQTAFFGTHRGDGSFDYDCNGSDEKKYATVSSPVCRDCHGYGSSSAACSLTCGTLGLASMGVTCNLPGNCGGPKDTTVFAVDVACGGAADLKSCNDCHPSYIIPESVGLTQQTCR
;
A
#
# COMPACT_ATOMS: atom_id res chain seq x y z
N MET A 1 30.19 35.72 -2.66
CA MET A 1 29.40 36.57 -3.59
C MET A 1 28.66 35.59 -4.50
N ALA A 2 27.35 35.53 -4.67
CA ALA A 2 26.23 36.37 -4.29
C ALA A 2 25.01 35.48 -3.97
N ARG A 3 24.14 35.96 -3.09
CA ARG A 3 22.88 35.34 -2.67
C ARG A 3 21.80 35.62 -3.71
N ILE A 4 20.92 34.65 -3.99
CA ILE A 4 19.61 34.91 -4.61
C ILE A 4 18.54 34.42 -3.65
N ILE A 5 17.80 35.38 -3.11
CA ILE A 5 16.62 35.24 -2.26
C ILE A 5 15.43 35.34 -3.21
N GLY A 6 14.64 34.27 -3.33
CA GLY A 6 13.37 34.27 -4.07
C GLY A 6 12.22 34.14 -3.07
N ALA A 7 11.58 35.26 -2.76
CA ALA A 7 10.36 35.33 -1.96
C ALA A 7 9.16 34.83 -2.78
N LEU A 8 8.39 33.91 -2.22
CA LEU A 8 7.04 33.58 -2.68
C LEU A 8 6.07 33.85 -1.53
N ALA A 9 5.14 34.78 -1.77
CA ALA A 9 4.07 35.17 -0.88
C ALA A 9 2.73 34.90 -1.59
N LEU A 10 1.81 34.19 -0.92
CA LEU A 10 0.33 34.11 -1.06
C LEU A 10 -0.11 32.73 -0.51
N ALA A 11 -1.17 32.52 0.27
CA ALA A 11 -2.14 33.38 0.90
C ALA A 11 -2.69 32.61 2.12
N LEU A 12 -2.79 33.29 3.27
CA LEU A 12 -3.44 32.80 4.48
C LEU A 12 -4.88 33.32 4.48
N THR A 13 -5.88 32.44 4.38
CA THR A 13 -7.28 32.81 4.62
C THR A 13 -7.62 32.57 6.09
N LEU A 14 -7.75 33.67 6.84
CA LEU A 14 -8.47 33.73 8.11
C LEU A 14 -9.98 33.58 7.86
N VAL A 15 -10.64 32.76 8.68
CA VAL A 15 -12.04 32.96 9.05
C VAL A 15 -12.06 33.24 10.55
N ALA A 16 -12.68 34.35 10.91
CA ALA A 16 -12.82 34.86 12.27
C ALA A 16 -14.26 34.68 12.79
N GLY A 17 -14.36 34.41 14.10
CA GLY A 17 -15.51 34.71 14.97
C GLY A 17 -16.65 33.68 14.97
N CYS A 18 -17.32 33.34 16.09
CA CYS A 18 -17.53 34.09 17.34
C CYS A 18 -17.97 33.17 18.51
N ALA A 19 -17.67 33.64 19.75
CA ALA A 19 -18.34 33.45 21.08
C ALA A 19 -18.54 32.02 21.63
N PHE A 20 -18.11 31.59 22.83
CA PHE A 20 -18.05 32.15 24.20
C PHE A 20 -19.40 32.54 24.80
N GLU A 21 -19.98 31.67 25.62
CA GLU A 21 -20.82 32.05 26.76
C GLU A 21 -20.58 31.13 27.97
N ASP A 22 -20.27 31.78 29.09
CA ASP A 22 -20.37 31.35 30.48
C ASP A 22 -21.80 30.91 30.81
N PHE A 23 -21.98 29.89 31.66
CA PHE A 23 -23.22 29.77 32.43
C PHE A 23 -22.94 29.39 33.88
N ASP A 24 -22.99 30.45 34.68
CA ASP A 24 -22.88 30.50 36.13
C ASP A 24 -24.09 29.88 36.83
N SER A 25 -23.82 29.47 38.06
CA SER A 25 -24.72 28.99 39.09
C SER A 25 -26.00 29.82 39.24
N LYS A 26 -27.12 29.13 39.48
CA LYS A 26 -28.26 29.72 40.19
C LYS A 26 -28.92 28.70 41.11
N ASP A 27 -28.75 28.97 42.41
CA ASP A 27 -29.61 28.55 43.49
C ASP A 27 -31.08 28.89 43.20
N THR A 28 -31.98 27.93 43.44
CA THR A 28 -33.36 28.22 43.80
C THR A 28 -33.83 27.31 44.93
N GLY A 29 -33.82 27.87 46.14
CA GLY A 29 -35.05 28.18 46.85
C GLY A 29 -36.02 27.03 47.15
N SER A 30 -35.91 26.54 48.39
CA SER A 30 -36.95 25.89 49.20
C SER A 30 -38.35 26.51 49.11
N THR A 31 -39.39 25.68 48.97
CA THR A 31 -40.67 25.79 49.71
C THR A 31 -41.29 24.41 49.91
N GLY A 32 -41.80 24.14 51.12
CA GLY A 32 -42.23 22.83 51.58
C GLY A 32 -43.65 22.40 51.22
N GLY A 33 -44.08 21.30 51.85
CA GLY A 33 -45.44 20.79 51.79
C GLY A 33 -45.54 19.34 52.24
N ALA A 34 -46.18 19.10 53.38
CA ALA A 34 -46.31 17.83 54.07
C ALA A 34 -47.48 16.95 53.57
N ALA A 35 -47.32 15.64 53.72
CA ALA A 35 -48.31 14.56 53.96
C ALA A 35 -47.60 13.25 53.56
N GLY A 36 -47.63 12.11 54.26
CA GLY A 36 -48.48 11.60 55.32
C GLY A 36 -48.64 10.09 55.06
N SER A 37 -48.51 9.30 56.14
CA SER A 37 -49.07 7.95 56.32
C SER A 37 -48.23 6.69 56.03
N SER A 38 -47.86 6.05 57.14
CA SER A 38 -48.27 4.69 57.57
C SER A 38 -47.62 3.42 57.00
N GLY A 39 -47.24 2.52 57.92
CA GLY A 39 -47.11 1.08 57.69
C GLY A 39 -45.77 0.54 58.21
N ALA A 40 -45.64 0.18 59.48
CA ALA A 40 -46.03 -1.10 60.09
C ALA A 40 -44.77 -1.90 60.49
N SER A 41 -44.60 -2.01 61.80
CA SER A 41 -43.59 -2.77 62.53
C SER A 41 -43.89 -4.28 62.52
N GLY A 42 -42.89 -5.09 62.17
CA GLY A 42 -42.71 -6.47 62.65
C GLY A 42 -41.24 -6.60 63.08
N GLY A 43 -40.86 -7.09 64.26
CA GLY A 43 -41.53 -8.01 65.15
C GLY A 43 -40.85 -9.36 65.08
N TRP A 44 -39.66 -9.51 65.68
CA TRP A 44 -39.13 -10.81 66.10
C TRP A 44 -38.63 -10.74 67.55
N LYS A 45 -39.26 -11.58 68.38
CA LYS A 45 -38.91 -11.83 69.76
C LYS A 45 -37.78 -12.86 69.81
N ALA A 46 -36.79 -12.62 70.64
CA ALA A 46 -35.96 -13.67 71.20
C ALA A 46 -36.03 -13.56 72.73
N ALA A 47 -36.30 -14.70 73.35
CA ALA A 47 -36.62 -14.89 74.75
C ALA A 47 -35.41 -14.66 75.66
N GLY A 48 -35.69 -14.22 76.88
CA GLY A 48 -34.70 -14.06 77.94
C GLY A 48 -34.32 -15.39 78.61
N GLY A 49 -33.12 -15.39 79.17
CA GLY A 49 -32.64 -16.33 80.18
C GLY A 49 -31.65 -15.56 81.07
N GLY A 50 -31.97 -15.47 82.35
CA GLY A 50 -31.24 -14.64 83.32
C GLY A 50 -30.06 -15.35 84.00
N ALA A 51 -29.16 -14.51 84.52
CA ALA A 51 -28.23 -14.66 85.65
C ALA A 51 -27.17 -13.57 85.38
N GLY A 52 -26.84 -12.61 86.23
CA GLY A 52 -26.73 -12.63 87.68
C GLY A 52 -25.35 -12.07 88.01
N THR A 53 -25.31 -10.96 88.77
CA THR A 53 -24.14 -10.38 89.46
C THR A 53 -23.08 -9.69 88.57
N GLY A 54 -22.52 -8.54 88.91
CA GLY A 54 -22.69 -7.71 90.10
C GLY A 54 -22.24 -6.28 89.83
N SER A 55 -23.00 -5.36 90.40
CA SER A 55 -22.54 -4.02 90.70
C SER A 55 -21.43 -4.09 91.74
N ILE A 56 -20.29 -3.48 91.42
CA ILE A 56 -19.39 -2.86 92.38
C ILE A 56 -19.43 -1.38 91.99
N GLY A 57 -20.11 -0.49 92.71
CA GLY A 57 -19.94 -0.29 94.14
C GLY A 57 -18.67 0.51 94.39
N SER A 58 -18.53 1.69 93.76
CA SER A 58 -17.47 2.63 94.09
C SER A 58 -17.90 3.48 95.29
N THR A 59 -17.45 3.09 96.47
CA THR A 59 -17.41 3.94 97.65
C THR A 59 -16.07 3.76 98.34
N GLY A 60 -15.31 4.85 98.48
CA GLY A 60 -14.26 4.99 99.50
C GLY A 60 -12.84 4.82 98.97
N GLY A 61 -12.05 5.89 99.11
CA GLY A 61 -10.68 5.98 98.64
C GLY A 61 -9.71 5.04 99.37
N GLY A 62 -8.79 4.51 98.59
CA GLY A 62 -7.71 3.63 99.02
C GLY A 62 -7.09 2.92 97.82
N SER A 63 -6.56 3.69 96.86
CA SER A 63 -5.66 3.27 95.77
C SER A 63 -5.77 1.81 95.27
N GLY A 64 -6.99 1.32 95.07
CA GLY A 64 -7.26 -0.01 94.54
C GLY A 64 -7.19 0.04 93.02
N LYS A 65 -5.97 0.08 92.50
CA LYS A 65 -5.74 0.08 91.06
C LYS A 65 -6.30 -1.21 90.42
N THR A 66 -6.94 -1.12 89.26
CA THR A 66 -7.58 -2.25 88.56
C THR A 66 -6.55 -3.30 88.10
N PRO A 67 -6.83 -4.60 88.28
CA PRO A 67 -6.02 -5.69 87.73
C PRO A 67 -5.95 -5.68 86.19
N ALA A 68 -4.96 -6.37 85.64
CA ALA A 68 -4.83 -6.55 84.20
C ALA A 68 -6.05 -7.27 83.60
N GLY A 69 -6.42 -6.89 82.37
CA GLY A 69 -7.54 -7.46 81.60
C GLY A 69 -8.90 -6.82 81.86
N LEU A 70 -8.99 -5.86 82.77
CA LEU A 70 -10.19 -5.04 82.99
C LEU A 70 -10.10 -3.71 82.24
N ALA A 71 -11.26 -3.12 81.94
CA ALA A 71 -11.34 -1.85 81.25
C ALA A 71 -10.69 -0.71 82.07
N CYS A 72 -10.06 0.23 81.37
CA CYS A 72 -9.47 1.43 81.94
C CYS A 72 -9.68 2.62 81.00
N ALA A 73 -9.69 3.83 81.56
CA ALA A 73 -9.70 5.06 80.77
C ALA A 73 -8.32 5.73 80.78
N ASN A 74 -7.55 5.56 81.86
CA ASN A 74 -6.26 6.20 82.03
C ASN A 74 -5.21 5.24 82.63
N PRO A 75 -3.90 5.46 82.40
CA PRO A 75 -2.84 4.64 82.97
C PRO A 75 -2.89 4.53 84.50
N GLY A 76 -3.35 5.57 85.19
CA GLY A 76 -3.48 5.62 86.65
C GLY A 76 -4.55 4.68 87.23
N ASP A 77 -5.50 4.22 86.41
CA ASP A 77 -6.53 3.28 86.84
C ASP A 77 -5.90 1.91 87.13
N CYS A 78 -4.88 1.52 86.37
CA CYS A 78 -4.32 0.16 86.34
C CYS A 78 -3.23 -0.08 87.37
N ALA A 79 -3.21 -1.29 87.97
CA ALA A 79 -2.21 -1.69 88.96
C ALA A 79 -0.78 -1.61 88.42
N SER A 80 -0.61 -2.01 87.15
CA SER A 80 0.61 -1.88 86.37
C SER A 80 0.98 -0.43 86.03
N GLY A 81 0.02 0.51 86.10
CA GLY A 81 0.18 1.85 85.57
C GLY A 81 0.07 1.95 84.04
N LEU A 82 -0.41 0.90 83.37
CA LEU A 82 -0.42 0.79 81.90
C LEU A 82 -1.85 0.53 81.41
N CYS A 83 -2.40 1.47 80.64
CA CYS A 83 -3.72 1.38 80.01
C CYS A 83 -3.56 1.51 78.50
N PHE A 84 -3.67 0.39 77.76
CA PHE A 84 -3.61 0.34 76.30
C PHE A 84 -4.87 -0.35 75.77
N ASP A 85 -5.36 0.07 74.61
CA ASP A 85 -6.58 -0.44 73.96
C ASP A 85 -7.83 -0.48 74.85
N GLY A 86 -7.89 0.45 75.81
CA GLY A 86 -8.98 0.55 76.78
C GLY A 86 -8.97 -0.52 77.87
N VAL A 87 -7.89 -1.28 78.04
CA VAL A 87 -7.75 -2.31 79.09
C VAL A 87 -6.40 -2.22 79.84
N CYS A 88 -6.39 -2.65 81.10
CA CYS A 88 -5.18 -2.65 81.91
C CYS A 88 -4.21 -3.73 81.46
N CYS A 89 -2.99 -3.35 81.10
CA CYS A 89 -1.98 -4.25 80.54
C CYS A 89 -0.93 -4.65 81.58
N GLN A 90 -0.45 -5.89 81.50
CA GLN A 90 0.64 -6.39 82.35
C GLN A 90 2.01 -5.80 81.98
N SER A 91 2.18 -5.38 80.74
CA SER A 91 3.43 -4.83 80.16
C SER A 91 3.10 -3.72 79.16
N GLU A 92 4.11 -2.96 78.73
CA GLU A 92 3.95 -1.94 77.69
C GLU A 92 3.44 -2.59 76.39
N CYS A 93 2.43 -1.98 75.77
CA CYS A 93 1.76 -2.49 74.58
C CYS A 93 1.46 -1.33 73.62
N SER A 94 2.54 -0.75 73.11
CA SER A 94 2.51 0.41 72.19
C SER A 94 3.40 0.19 70.97
N GLY A 95 3.95 -1.02 70.83
CA GLY A 95 4.69 -1.42 69.66
C GLY A 95 3.75 -1.72 68.49
N THR A 96 4.31 -1.71 67.29
CA THR A 96 3.56 -1.98 66.06
C THR A 96 2.92 -3.37 66.10
N CYS A 97 1.64 -3.42 65.71
CA CYS A 97 0.83 -4.62 65.65
C CYS A 97 0.73 -5.34 66.99
N GLU A 98 0.64 -4.57 68.07
CA GLU A 98 0.41 -5.09 69.42
C GLU A 98 -1.00 -4.75 69.87
N SER A 99 -1.60 -5.64 70.66
CA SER A 99 -2.83 -5.34 71.34
C SER A 99 -2.94 -6.03 72.68
N CYS A 100 -3.59 -5.33 73.60
CA CYS A 100 -3.83 -5.75 74.96
C CYS A 100 -5.28 -6.14 75.21
N ASN A 101 -6.20 -5.82 74.29
CA ASN A 101 -7.63 -6.12 74.44
C ASN A 101 -8.10 -7.34 73.62
N LEU A 102 -7.18 -8.12 73.05
CA LEU A 102 -7.50 -9.28 72.22
C LEU A 102 -8.39 -10.29 72.98
N PRO A 103 -9.48 -10.78 72.36
CA PRO A 103 -10.38 -11.76 72.98
C PRO A 103 -9.62 -13.00 73.48
N GLY A 104 -9.84 -13.35 74.75
CA GLY A 104 -9.19 -14.51 75.40
C GLY A 104 -7.78 -14.26 75.92
N SER A 105 -7.17 -13.10 75.63
CA SER A 105 -5.84 -12.70 76.15
C SER A 105 -5.84 -11.30 76.76
N ALA A 106 -7.01 -10.75 77.09
CA ALA A 106 -7.16 -9.39 77.62
C ALA A 106 -6.24 -9.15 78.82
N GLY A 107 -5.47 -8.05 78.77
CA GLY A 107 -4.48 -7.66 79.76
C GLY A 107 -3.07 -8.20 79.50
N THR A 108 -2.88 -9.10 78.53
CA THR A 108 -1.56 -9.56 78.09
C THR A 108 -1.26 -8.98 76.72
N CYS A 109 -0.11 -8.33 76.55
CA CYS A 109 0.26 -7.74 75.27
C CYS A 109 0.62 -8.84 74.24
N GLN A 110 -0.21 -9.00 73.21
CA GLN A 110 -0.10 -10.02 72.17
C GLN A 110 -0.07 -9.36 70.78
N PRO A 111 0.53 -10.01 69.76
CA PRO A 111 0.46 -9.48 68.41
C PRO A 111 -0.98 -9.51 67.87
N HIS A 112 -1.35 -8.49 67.10
CA HIS A 112 -2.58 -8.50 66.31
C HIS A 112 -2.58 -9.68 65.31
N PRO A 113 -3.73 -10.33 65.05
CA PRO A 113 -3.83 -11.41 64.09
C PRO A 113 -3.33 -11.01 62.70
N ALA A 114 -2.70 -11.96 61.99
CA ALA A 114 -2.22 -11.74 60.64
C ALA A 114 -3.36 -11.26 59.71
N GLY A 115 -3.13 -10.19 58.95
CA GLY A 115 -4.10 -9.59 58.04
C GLY A 115 -5.02 -8.54 58.67
N SER A 116 -4.92 -8.29 59.97
CA SER A 116 -5.63 -7.19 60.66
C SER A 116 -4.76 -5.93 60.79
N ASP A 117 -5.39 -4.78 61.01
CA ASP A 117 -4.73 -3.53 61.44
C ASP A 117 -5.77 -2.60 62.11
N PRO A 118 -6.32 -2.96 63.29
CA PRO A 118 -7.36 -2.17 63.95
C PRO A 118 -6.87 -0.80 64.42
N ASP A 119 -5.59 -0.70 64.77
CA ASP A 119 -4.97 0.50 65.35
C ASP A 119 -4.31 1.40 64.29
N SER A 120 -4.41 1.04 63.00
CA SER A 120 -3.91 1.82 61.86
C SER A 120 -2.41 2.11 61.92
N GLU A 121 -1.63 1.13 62.37
CA GLU A 121 -0.19 1.26 62.59
C GLU A 121 0.62 0.93 61.34
N CYS A 122 0.03 0.16 60.40
CA CYS A 122 0.70 -0.29 59.18
C CYS A 122 0.47 0.67 58.01
N LEU A 123 1.11 1.84 58.09
CA LEU A 123 0.98 2.90 57.10
C LEU A 123 1.71 2.61 55.79
N ASP A 124 1.21 3.18 54.70
CA ASP A 124 1.93 3.29 53.44
C ASP A 124 2.96 4.44 53.46
N SER A 125 3.69 4.62 52.36
CA SER A 125 4.67 5.70 52.21
C SER A 125 4.08 7.11 52.34
N GLN A 126 2.77 7.27 52.09
CA GLN A 126 2.03 8.52 52.22
C GLN A 126 1.45 8.71 53.63
N GLN A 127 1.83 7.86 54.59
CA GLN A 127 1.39 7.89 55.98
C GLN A 127 -0.13 7.64 56.12
N THR A 128 -0.70 6.79 55.28
CA THR A 128 -2.12 6.40 55.33
C THR A 128 -2.27 4.89 55.60
N SER A 129 -3.21 4.51 56.47
CA SER A 129 -3.54 3.10 56.77
C SER A 129 -4.57 2.49 55.81
N THR A 130 -5.16 3.31 54.93
CA THR A 130 -6.21 2.91 53.98
C THR A 130 -5.74 2.89 52.53
N GLY A 131 -4.51 3.33 52.24
CA GLY A 131 -3.93 3.28 50.89
C GLY A 131 -3.76 1.85 50.38
N SER A 132 -3.77 1.67 49.05
CA SER A 132 -3.62 0.35 48.41
C SER A 132 -2.28 -0.33 48.73
N CYS A 133 -1.26 0.43 49.13
CA CYS A 133 0.03 -0.07 49.58
C CYS A 133 0.20 -0.06 51.11
N ALA A 134 -0.85 0.24 51.87
CA ALA A 134 -0.81 0.13 53.33
C ALA A 134 -0.66 -1.34 53.75
N GLY A 135 0.12 -1.56 54.81
CA GLY A 135 0.39 -2.89 55.31
C GLY A 135 -0.75 -3.46 56.14
N ARG A 136 -0.59 -4.72 56.54
CA ARG A 136 -1.40 -5.36 57.59
C ARG A 136 -0.47 -6.05 58.57
N CYS A 137 -0.90 -6.26 59.80
CA CYS A 137 -0.13 -7.03 60.77
C CYS A 137 0.20 -8.43 60.26
N ASP A 138 1.41 -8.90 60.52
CA ASP A 138 1.91 -10.20 60.07
C ASP A 138 1.67 -11.33 61.09
N GLY A 139 1.12 -11.00 62.26
CA GLY A 139 0.94 -11.92 63.40
C GLY A 139 2.14 -12.01 64.34
N ASN A 140 3.23 -11.29 64.05
CA ASN A 140 4.50 -11.34 64.78
C ASN A 140 5.03 -9.92 65.13
N ARG A 141 4.13 -8.98 65.42
CA ARG A 141 4.46 -7.58 65.81
C ARG A 141 5.19 -6.80 64.70
N ALA A 142 4.88 -7.11 63.44
CA ALA A 142 5.40 -6.38 62.30
C ALA A 142 4.31 -6.17 61.23
N CYS A 143 4.56 -5.20 60.35
CA CYS A 143 3.71 -4.95 59.19
C CYS A 143 4.17 -5.76 57.99
N LYS A 144 3.23 -6.50 57.39
CA LYS A 144 3.38 -7.12 56.08
C LYS A 144 2.85 -6.17 55.01
N MET A 145 3.75 -5.66 54.19
CA MET A 145 3.42 -4.77 53.09
C MET A 145 2.93 -5.55 51.85
N PRO A 146 2.06 -4.96 51.02
CA PRO A 146 1.65 -5.55 49.76
C PRO A 146 2.83 -5.70 48.79
N SER A 147 2.83 -6.79 48.01
CA SER A 147 3.92 -7.12 47.08
C SER A 147 3.90 -6.27 45.80
N ALA A 148 4.93 -6.44 44.96
CA ALA A 148 5.04 -5.86 43.61
C ALA A 148 3.94 -6.27 42.62
N GLU A 149 3.08 -7.24 42.97
CA GLU A 149 1.91 -7.62 42.17
C GLU A 149 0.64 -6.88 42.60
N THR A 150 0.68 -6.11 43.70
CA THR A 150 -0.47 -5.34 44.18
C THR A 150 -0.56 -4.02 43.43
N HIS A 151 -1.65 -3.85 42.66
CA HIS A 151 -1.95 -2.61 41.97
C HIS A 151 -2.40 -1.52 42.95
N CYS A 152 -1.81 -0.34 42.80
CA CYS A 152 -2.13 0.85 43.60
C CYS A 152 -2.56 2.05 42.74
N GLY A 153 -2.71 1.84 41.44
CA GLY A 153 -3.28 2.79 40.50
C GLY A 153 -3.68 2.12 39.17
N PRO A 154 -4.22 2.89 38.22
CA PRO A 154 -4.69 2.36 36.95
C PRO A 154 -3.51 1.93 36.07
N ASN A 155 -3.75 0.94 35.20
CA ASN A 155 -2.84 0.69 34.08
C ASN A 155 -3.11 1.72 32.98
N ALA A 156 -2.05 2.17 32.32
CA ALA A 156 -2.10 3.12 31.21
C ALA A 156 -1.11 2.72 30.12
N CYS A 157 -1.21 3.37 28.96
CA CYS A 157 -0.25 3.22 27.87
C CYS A 157 0.64 4.46 27.77
N SER A 158 1.93 4.23 27.58
CA SER A 158 2.93 5.26 27.25
C SER A 158 3.67 4.80 25.99
N GLY A 159 3.17 5.21 24.82
CA GLY A 159 3.55 4.60 23.55
C GLY A 159 3.27 3.10 23.53
N ASP A 160 4.23 2.29 23.08
CA ASP A 160 4.12 0.82 23.02
C ASP A 160 4.46 0.12 24.34
N LYS A 161 4.42 0.84 25.46
CA LYS A 161 4.67 0.29 26.78
C LYS A 161 3.41 0.38 27.62
N GLN A 162 3.11 -0.72 28.30
CA GLN A 162 2.18 -0.73 29.40
C GLN A 162 2.86 -0.13 30.62
N VAL A 163 2.22 0.87 31.20
CA VAL A 163 2.61 1.51 32.45
C VAL A 163 1.64 1.06 33.53
N ALA A 164 2.16 0.55 34.64
CA ALA A 164 1.37 0.08 35.77
C ALA A 164 1.90 0.66 37.08
N GLU A 165 0.99 1.08 37.95
CA GLU A 165 1.30 1.52 39.30
C GLU A 165 1.11 0.35 40.28
N VAL A 166 2.21 -0.10 40.88
CA VAL A 166 2.25 -1.26 41.79
C VAL A 166 3.03 -0.96 43.05
N CYS A 167 2.72 -1.66 44.15
CA CYS A 167 3.40 -1.46 45.43
C CYS A 167 4.82 -2.02 45.41
N ASN A 168 5.84 -1.28 45.84
CA ASN A 168 7.22 -1.73 45.82
C ASN A 168 7.61 -2.76 46.92
N GLY A 169 6.65 -3.30 47.68
CA GLY A 169 6.93 -4.15 48.84
C GLY A 169 7.34 -3.41 50.11
N GLN A 170 7.46 -2.08 50.05
CA GLN A 170 7.85 -1.20 51.17
C GLN A 170 6.79 -0.14 51.45
N GLY A 171 5.60 -0.26 50.86
CA GLY A 171 4.50 0.70 51.02
C GLY A 171 4.50 1.87 50.07
N ALA A 172 5.43 1.94 49.11
CA ALA A 172 5.40 2.96 48.07
C ALA A 172 4.66 2.45 46.83
N CYS A 173 3.74 3.26 46.31
CA CYS A 173 3.17 3.05 45.00
C CYS A 173 4.14 3.58 43.95
N VAL A 174 4.65 2.69 43.10
CA VAL A 174 5.68 3.03 42.11
C VAL A 174 5.23 2.66 40.70
N THR A 175 5.69 3.44 39.74
CA THR A 175 5.42 3.21 38.32
C THR A 175 6.39 2.17 37.76
N THR A 176 5.85 1.18 37.06
CA THR A 176 6.60 0.15 36.34
C THR A 176 6.23 0.19 34.86
N GLU A 177 7.20 -0.09 33.99
CA GLU A 177 6.99 -0.16 32.54
C GLU A 177 7.26 -1.56 32.01
N LYS A 178 6.39 -2.03 31.12
CA LYS A 178 6.53 -3.27 30.38
C LYS A 178 6.38 -2.98 28.89
N GLY A 179 7.41 -3.30 28.10
CA GLY A 179 7.32 -3.21 26.63
C GLY A 179 6.33 -4.23 26.07
N CYS A 180 5.49 -3.80 25.12
CA CYS A 180 4.48 -4.64 24.50
C CYS A 180 4.93 -5.33 23.21
N ALA A 181 6.15 -5.02 22.73
CA ALA A 181 6.70 -5.57 21.50
C ALA A 181 6.55 -7.11 21.44
N PRO A 182 6.09 -7.67 20.30
CA PRO A 182 5.94 -7.01 18.99
C PRO A 182 4.65 -6.20 18.81
N PHE A 183 3.76 -6.19 19.79
CA PHE A 183 2.47 -5.51 19.73
C PHE A 183 2.51 -4.15 20.42
N THR A 184 1.45 -3.35 20.23
CA THR A 184 1.30 -2.06 20.91
C THR A 184 0.59 -2.21 22.26
N CYS A 185 0.64 -1.15 23.06
CA CYS A 185 -0.24 -1.02 24.22
C CYS A 185 -1.57 -0.42 23.76
N ASP A 186 -2.69 -1.08 24.09
CA ASP A 186 -4.02 -0.56 23.85
C ASP A 186 -4.87 -0.68 25.13
N ASN A 187 -5.65 0.36 25.43
CA ASN A 187 -6.53 0.40 26.61
C ASN A 187 -5.84 0.00 27.95
N GLY A 188 -4.58 0.38 28.13
CA GLY A 188 -3.80 0.10 29.35
C GLY A 188 -3.25 -1.33 29.45
N ALA A 189 -3.30 -2.12 28.37
CA ALA A 189 -2.74 -3.47 28.33
C ALA A 189 -1.95 -3.72 27.04
N CYS A 190 -0.89 -4.53 27.14
CA CYS A 190 -0.25 -5.04 25.94
C CYS A 190 -1.20 -6.00 25.23
N VAL A 191 -1.59 -5.68 24.00
CA VAL A 191 -2.36 -6.63 23.19
C VAL A 191 -1.44 -7.79 22.76
N THR A 192 -2.04 -8.95 22.52
CA THR A 192 -1.31 -10.16 22.14
C THR A 192 -1.66 -10.64 20.73
N THR A 193 -2.58 -9.94 20.08
CA THR A 193 -3.00 -10.16 18.70
C THR A 193 -3.25 -8.83 18.02
N CYS A 194 -3.06 -8.81 16.71
CA CYS A 194 -3.39 -7.66 15.88
C CYS A 194 -4.71 -7.87 15.14
N THR A 195 -5.47 -6.80 14.94
CA THR A 195 -6.61 -6.77 13.99
C THR A 195 -6.39 -5.73 12.88
N SER A 196 -5.40 -4.86 13.07
CA SER A 196 -4.94 -3.85 12.13
C SER A 196 -3.45 -3.61 12.36
N ASP A 197 -2.80 -2.95 11.40
CA ASP A 197 -1.36 -2.66 11.48
C ASP A 197 -1.01 -1.72 12.65
N ALA A 198 -1.98 -0.94 13.15
CA ALA A 198 -1.83 -0.10 14.33
C ALA A 198 -1.62 -0.88 15.63
N HIS A 199 -1.87 -2.20 15.63
CA HIS A 199 -1.58 -3.07 16.78
C HIS A 199 -0.14 -3.60 16.78
N CYS A 200 0.65 -3.24 15.77
CA CYS A 200 2.04 -3.65 15.63
C CYS A 200 2.98 -2.48 15.96
N ALA A 201 3.85 -2.67 16.95
CA ALA A 201 4.69 -1.59 17.49
C ALA A 201 5.78 -1.15 16.51
N ASP A 202 6.27 -2.06 15.65
CA ASP A 202 7.26 -1.71 14.64
C ASP A 202 6.55 -1.21 13.36
N PRO A 203 6.82 0.01 12.87
CA PRO A 203 6.23 0.52 11.63
C PRO A 203 6.61 -0.31 10.38
N LYS A 204 7.64 -1.17 10.48
CA LYS A 204 8.03 -2.16 9.46
C LYS A 204 7.29 -3.48 9.57
N THR A 205 6.26 -3.55 10.40
CA THR A 205 5.42 -4.74 10.54
C THR A 205 3.97 -4.41 10.19
N TRP A 206 3.23 -5.44 9.80
CA TRP A 206 1.82 -5.38 9.45
C TRP A 206 1.08 -6.55 10.07
N CYS A 207 -0.24 -6.41 10.19
CA CYS A 207 -1.07 -7.42 10.80
C CYS A 207 -1.39 -8.56 9.83
N LYS A 208 -0.66 -9.66 9.98
CA LYS A 208 -0.87 -10.90 9.22
C LYS A 208 -1.56 -11.94 10.10
N GLN A 209 -2.88 -12.07 9.92
CA GLN A 209 -3.67 -13.13 10.56
C GLN A 209 -3.52 -13.17 12.09
N GLY A 210 -3.55 -12.00 12.75
CA GLY A 210 -3.42 -11.90 14.20
C GLY A 210 -1.99 -11.77 14.72
N SER A 211 -0.98 -11.88 13.86
CA SER A 211 0.44 -11.71 14.21
C SER A 211 1.07 -10.52 13.48
N CYS A 212 1.94 -9.79 14.16
CA CYS A 212 2.76 -8.75 13.52
C CYS A 212 3.90 -9.39 12.74
N ALA A 213 3.83 -9.31 11.41
CA ALA A 213 4.83 -9.85 10.50
C ALA A 213 5.58 -8.70 9.80
N ASN A 214 6.84 -8.93 9.44
CA ASN A 214 7.60 -7.94 8.68
C ASN A 214 6.90 -7.65 7.34
N LYS A 215 6.87 -6.37 7.00
CA LYS A 215 6.52 -5.89 5.66
C LYS A 215 7.57 -6.35 4.65
N PHE A 216 7.18 -6.38 3.38
CA PHE A 216 7.98 -6.84 2.27
C PHE A 216 8.73 -5.68 1.64
N GLY A 217 9.98 -5.92 1.25
CA GLY A 217 10.77 -4.93 0.53
C GLY A 217 10.33 -4.74 -0.93
N PRO A 218 10.87 -3.72 -1.62
CA PRO A 218 10.57 -3.46 -3.03
C PRO A 218 10.86 -4.68 -3.93
N GLY A 219 10.01 -4.91 -4.93
CA GLY A 219 10.14 -6.00 -5.90
C GLY A 219 9.52 -7.33 -5.44
N VAL A 220 9.00 -7.40 -4.21
CA VAL A 220 8.32 -8.58 -3.68
C VAL A 220 6.83 -8.54 -4.03
N PRO A 221 6.20 -9.66 -4.42
CA PRO A 221 4.76 -9.71 -4.68
C PRO A 221 3.92 -9.32 -3.47
N CYS A 222 2.85 -8.57 -3.71
CA CYS A 222 1.92 -8.09 -2.69
C CYS A 222 0.48 -8.13 -3.21
N THR A 223 -0.47 -8.06 -2.27
CA THR A 223 -1.90 -7.92 -2.58
C THR A 223 -2.55 -6.69 -1.94
N ALA A 224 -1.81 -5.96 -1.10
CA ALA A 224 -2.27 -4.76 -0.41
C ALA A 224 -1.07 -3.88 -0.04
N ASP A 225 -1.28 -2.57 -0.03
CA ASP A 225 -0.27 -1.55 0.29
C ASP A 225 0.42 -1.79 1.63
N SER A 226 -0.34 -2.17 2.66
CA SER A 226 0.18 -2.40 4.01
C SER A 226 1.16 -3.56 4.13
N GLN A 227 1.25 -4.42 3.11
CA GLN A 227 2.22 -5.51 3.08
C GLN A 227 3.62 -5.01 2.73
N CYS A 228 3.76 -3.79 2.20
CA CYS A 228 5.01 -3.28 1.65
C CYS A 228 5.67 -2.30 2.62
N ASP A 229 7.00 -2.37 2.76
CA ASP A 229 7.80 -1.41 3.56
C ASP A 229 7.64 0.03 3.05
N THR A 230 7.22 0.17 1.79
CA THR A 230 6.95 1.43 1.10
C THR A 230 5.49 1.89 1.21
N ASP A 231 4.61 1.08 1.80
CA ASP A 231 3.16 1.26 1.82
C ASP A 231 2.52 1.39 0.41
N HIS A 232 3.15 0.80 -0.62
CA HIS A 232 2.71 0.90 -2.01
C HIS A 232 2.77 -0.47 -2.70
N CYS A 233 1.60 -1.05 -2.96
CA CYS A 233 1.44 -2.28 -3.73
C CYS A 233 0.95 -1.94 -5.14
N VAL A 234 1.90 -1.73 -6.05
CA VAL A 234 1.63 -1.28 -7.43
C VAL A 234 1.93 -2.42 -8.39
N ASP A 235 1.01 -2.69 -9.32
CA ASP A 235 1.11 -3.80 -10.28
C ASP A 235 1.33 -5.18 -9.61
N GLY A 236 0.82 -5.36 -8.38
CA GLY A 236 0.96 -6.59 -7.59
C GLY A 236 2.34 -6.79 -6.98
N VAL A 237 3.18 -5.74 -6.94
CA VAL A 237 4.55 -5.76 -6.42
C VAL A 237 4.78 -4.56 -5.50
N CYS A 238 5.53 -4.76 -4.42
CA CYS A 238 5.91 -3.66 -3.52
C CYS A 238 6.79 -2.67 -4.26
N CYS A 239 6.36 -1.41 -4.29
CA CYS A 239 6.89 -0.38 -5.16
C CYS A 239 7.45 0.80 -4.37
N ASP A 240 8.56 1.39 -4.78
CA ASP A 240 9.08 2.63 -4.18
C ASP A 240 8.18 3.85 -4.43
N SER A 241 7.28 3.76 -5.41
CA SER A 241 6.33 4.81 -5.80
C SER A 241 4.90 4.35 -5.58
N SER A 242 4.02 5.27 -5.18
CA SER A 242 2.58 5.00 -5.01
C SER A 242 1.84 4.72 -6.32
N SER A 243 2.43 5.06 -7.47
CA SER A 243 1.92 4.75 -8.80
C SER A 243 3.02 4.88 -9.84
N CYS A 244 2.86 4.21 -10.97
CA CYS A 244 3.70 4.39 -12.15
C CYS A 244 2.88 4.96 -13.31
N PRO A 245 3.33 6.05 -13.96
CA PRO A 245 2.62 6.62 -15.10
C PRO A 245 2.70 5.66 -16.28
N ALA A 246 1.57 5.34 -16.90
CA ALA A 246 1.59 4.50 -18.09
C ALA A 246 2.49 5.11 -19.19
N PRO A 247 3.33 4.30 -19.86
CA PRO A 247 3.37 2.84 -19.85
C PRO A 247 4.43 2.21 -18.92
N PHE A 248 4.90 2.92 -17.89
CA PHE A 248 5.77 2.35 -16.86
C PHE A 248 5.00 1.43 -15.92
N SER A 249 5.65 0.38 -15.44
CA SER A 249 5.13 -0.55 -14.43
C SER A 249 6.12 -0.73 -13.28
N CYS A 250 5.64 -1.22 -12.13
CA CYS A 250 6.46 -1.46 -10.94
C CYS A 250 6.90 -2.91 -10.74
N SER A 251 7.08 -3.65 -11.83
CA SER A 251 7.36 -5.09 -11.80
C SER A 251 8.68 -5.47 -11.11
N THR A 252 9.59 -4.51 -10.92
CA THR A 252 10.92 -4.71 -10.29
C THR A 252 11.08 -3.97 -8.96
N GLY A 253 10.00 -3.39 -8.42
CA GLY A 253 10.01 -2.57 -7.20
C GLY A 253 10.30 -1.09 -7.42
N THR A 254 10.70 -0.71 -8.63
CA THR A 254 10.78 0.69 -9.06
C THR A 254 10.01 0.87 -10.36
N CYS A 255 9.49 2.07 -10.63
CA CYS A 255 8.84 2.36 -11.90
C CYS A 255 9.84 2.21 -13.05
N ALA A 256 9.61 1.22 -13.90
CA ALA A 256 10.47 0.85 -15.00
C ALA A 256 9.68 0.73 -16.31
N CYS A 257 10.36 0.96 -17.42
CA CYS A 257 9.83 0.68 -18.74
C CYS A 257 10.18 -0.76 -19.11
N GLY A 258 9.17 -1.64 -19.10
CA GLY A 258 9.44 -3.07 -19.04
C GLY A 258 10.24 -3.41 -17.78
N ASN A 259 11.44 -3.97 -17.93
CA ASN A 259 12.32 -4.29 -16.80
C ASN A 259 13.47 -3.27 -16.63
N THR A 260 13.45 -2.16 -17.35
CA THR A 260 14.56 -1.19 -17.37
C THR A 260 14.13 0.16 -16.79
N PRO A 261 14.76 0.64 -15.70
CA PRO A 261 14.57 2.00 -15.22
C PRO A 261 15.11 3.00 -16.25
N CYS A 262 14.29 3.97 -16.63
CA CYS A 262 14.72 5.01 -17.57
C CYS A 262 15.32 6.21 -16.84
N ALA A 263 16.24 6.92 -17.51
CA ALA A 263 16.74 8.19 -17.00
C ALA A 263 15.61 9.23 -16.91
N PRO A 264 15.68 10.21 -16.00
CA PRO A 264 14.66 11.24 -15.86
C PRO A 264 14.35 11.96 -17.18
N GLY A 265 13.07 12.07 -17.54
CA GLY A 265 12.60 12.72 -18.76
C GLY A 265 12.57 11.84 -20.02
N MET A 266 13.03 10.59 -19.95
CA MET A 266 12.96 9.65 -21.06
C MET A 266 11.55 9.06 -21.17
N ALA A 267 11.02 9.02 -22.40
CA ALA A 267 9.77 8.33 -22.68
C ALA A 267 9.96 6.80 -22.67
N CYS A 268 8.92 6.08 -22.27
CA CYS A 268 8.82 4.63 -22.40
C CYS A 268 8.03 4.31 -23.67
N VAL A 269 8.67 3.62 -24.63
CA VAL A 269 8.13 3.38 -25.97
C VAL A 269 8.29 1.91 -26.37
N PRO A 270 7.43 1.39 -27.27
CA PRO A 270 7.66 0.08 -27.87
C PRO A 270 8.86 0.11 -28.82
N TRP A 271 9.61 -0.98 -28.83
CA TRP A 271 10.72 -1.28 -29.72
C TRP A 271 10.46 -2.64 -30.37
N TYR A 272 10.71 -2.74 -31.67
CA TYR A 272 10.38 -3.91 -32.50
C TYR A 272 11.65 -4.60 -32.96
N GLU A 273 11.75 -5.91 -32.84
CA GLU A 273 12.96 -6.66 -33.23
C GLU A 273 13.27 -6.41 -34.71
N ASP A 274 14.51 -6.00 -35.01
CA ASP A 274 15.02 -5.61 -36.34
C ASP A 274 16.17 -6.55 -36.69
N THR A 275 15.81 -7.76 -37.12
CA THR A 275 16.73 -8.89 -37.30
C THR A 275 17.65 -8.67 -38.50
N ASP A 276 17.14 -8.09 -39.58
CA ASP A 276 17.90 -7.89 -40.82
C ASP A 276 18.62 -6.54 -40.90
N GLY A 277 18.28 -5.59 -40.03
CA GLY A 277 19.01 -4.35 -39.80
C GLY A 277 18.70 -3.24 -40.81
N ASP A 278 17.49 -3.19 -41.37
CA ASP A 278 17.08 -2.13 -42.30
C ASP A 278 16.45 -0.90 -41.63
N GLY A 279 16.21 -0.97 -40.32
CA GLY A 279 15.68 0.14 -39.52
C GLY A 279 14.16 0.09 -39.32
N PHE A 280 13.50 -0.94 -39.81
CA PHE A 280 12.13 -1.32 -39.46
C PHE A 280 12.17 -2.65 -38.69
N GLY A 281 11.19 -2.90 -37.86
CA GLY A 281 11.15 -4.12 -37.05
C GLY A 281 9.79 -4.81 -37.10
N ASP A 282 9.76 -6.05 -36.64
CA ASP A 282 8.55 -6.87 -36.62
C ASP A 282 7.58 -6.41 -35.50
N LYS A 283 6.43 -5.86 -35.91
CA LYS A 283 5.31 -5.46 -35.04
C LYS A 283 4.86 -6.52 -34.03
N THR A 284 5.02 -7.80 -34.37
CA THR A 284 4.60 -8.92 -33.52
C THR A 284 5.64 -9.26 -32.45
N LYS A 285 6.89 -8.80 -32.62
CA LYS A 285 8.00 -9.01 -31.69
C LYS A 285 8.43 -7.68 -31.08
N SER A 286 7.63 -7.20 -30.11
CA SER A 286 7.89 -5.92 -29.43
C SER A 286 8.30 -6.09 -27.97
N ILE A 287 9.09 -5.13 -27.48
CA ILE A 287 9.43 -4.93 -26.08
C ILE A 287 9.22 -3.46 -25.69
N LEU A 288 8.96 -3.17 -24.42
CA LEU A 288 9.02 -1.79 -23.92
C LEU A 288 10.44 -1.47 -23.43
N SER A 289 10.97 -0.33 -23.88
CA SER A 289 12.23 0.21 -23.36
C SER A 289 12.28 1.74 -23.50
N CYS A 290 13.31 2.35 -22.91
CA CYS A 290 13.49 3.79 -22.93
C CYS A 290 13.74 4.31 -24.36
N ALA A 291 13.31 5.53 -24.65
CA ALA A 291 13.49 6.15 -25.97
C ALA A 291 14.91 6.72 -26.15
N TYR A 292 15.80 6.02 -26.86
CA TYR A 292 17.22 6.40 -27.03
C TYR A 292 17.52 7.42 -28.14
N GLY A 293 16.51 8.00 -28.79
CA GLY A 293 16.66 9.04 -29.82
C GLY A 293 17.18 8.54 -31.19
N SER A 294 17.90 7.41 -31.25
CA SER A 294 18.25 6.72 -32.49
C SER A 294 17.08 5.86 -32.99
N GLY A 295 16.78 5.86 -34.29
CA GLY A 295 15.69 5.03 -34.86
C GLY A 295 15.87 3.52 -34.68
N SER A 296 17.08 3.08 -34.30
CA SER A 296 17.41 1.71 -33.90
C SER A 296 18.24 1.68 -32.62
N VAL A 297 18.18 0.57 -31.88
CA VAL A 297 18.92 0.34 -30.63
C VAL A 297 19.32 -1.13 -30.51
N ILE A 298 20.37 -1.43 -29.73
CA ILE A 298 20.72 -2.81 -29.34
C ILE A 298 20.32 -3.03 -27.88
N ILE A 299 19.44 -3.99 -27.61
CA ILE A 299 18.97 -4.37 -26.27
C ILE A 299 19.22 -5.86 -26.09
N GLY A 300 19.97 -6.25 -25.05
CA GLY A 300 20.28 -7.66 -24.79
C GLY A 300 21.03 -8.37 -25.93
N GLY A 301 21.76 -7.62 -26.76
CA GLY A 301 22.50 -8.16 -27.91
C GLY A 301 21.69 -8.32 -29.20
N LYS A 302 20.39 -8.02 -29.17
CA LYS A 302 19.51 -7.97 -30.35
C LYS A 302 19.30 -6.54 -30.82
N LYS A 303 19.09 -6.35 -32.11
CA LYS A 303 18.72 -5.06 -32.71
C LYS A 303 17.22 -4.86 -32.66
N TYR A 304 16.83 -3.62 -32.45
CA TYR A 304 15.44 -3.19 -32.44
C TYR A 304 15.29 -1.86 -33.18
N ALA A 305 14.17 -1.67 -33.86
CA ALA A 305 13.75 -0.43 -34.49
C ALA A 305 12.56 0.18 -33.73
N ILE A 306 12.44 1.52 -33.78
CA ILE A 306 11.28 2.22 -33.21
C ILE A 306 10.05 2.12 -34.10
N ASN A 307 10.25 1.93 -35.41
CA ASN A 307 9.18 1.68 -36.36
C ASN A 307 8.97 0.17 -36.53
N GLY A 308 7.76 -0.30 -36.22
CA GLY A 308 7.37 -1.72 -36.34
C GLY A 308 6.72 -2.09 -37.67
N ASP A 309 6.78 -1.22 -38.68
CA ASP A 309 6.06 -1.39 -39.94
C ASP A 309 6.69 -2.42 -40.90
N ASP A 310 7.65 -3.23 -40.45
CA ASP A 310 8.27 -4.26 -41.30
C ASP A 310 7.32 -5.44 -41.53
N CYS A 311 7.08 -5.73 -42.82
CA CYS A 311 6.27 -6.87 -43.24
C CYS A 311 7.09 -8.17 -43.39
N PHE A 312 8.42 -8.11 -43.43
CA PHE A 312 9.30 -9.27 -43.53
C PHE A 312 10.72 -9.02 -42.97
N ASP A 313 10.86 -9.18 -41.65
CA ASP A 313 12.08 -9.02 -40.83
C ASP A 313 13.20 -10.06 -41.06
N GLY A 314 13.18 -10.72 -42.22
CA GLY A 314 14.23 -11.67 -42.64
C GLY A 314 15.04 -11.17 -43.84
N ASN A 315 14.69 -10.03 -44.42
CA ASN A 315 15.28 -9.52 -45.64
C ASN A 315 15.28 -7.99 -45.65
N LYS A 316 16.45 -7.40 -45.39
CA LYS A 316 16.73 -5.95 -45.33
C LYS A 316 16.33 -5.10 -46.54
N ASN A 317 15.87 -5.74 -47.62
CA ASN A 317 15.36 -5.05 -48.80
C ASN A 317 13.84 -4.87 -48.72
N VAL A 318 13.17 -5.45 -47.73
CA VAL A 318 11.73 -5.42 -47.53
C VAL A 318 11.43 -4.42 -46.44
N PHE A 319 10.96 -3.23 -46.81
CA PHE A 319 10.62 -2.20 -45.83
C PHE A 319 9.59 -1.23 -46.41
N PRO A 320 8.79 -0.57 -45.54
CA PRO A 320 7.83 0.45 -45.94
C PRO A 320 8.40 1.51 -46.88
N GLY A 321 7.81 1.61 -48.07
CA GLY A 321 8.20 2.61 -49.07
C GLY A 321 9.47 2.26 -49.86
N GLN A 322 9.86 0.98 -49.90
CA GLN A 322 10.87 0.49 -50.83
C GLN A 322 10.59 0.95 -52.26
N THR A 323 11.62 1.44 -52.96
CA THR A 323 11.50 1.93 -54.33
C THR A 323 12.14 1.02 -55.37
N ALA A 324 13.02 0.12 -54.96
CA ALA A 324 13.66 -0.85 -55.83
C ALA A 324 12.72 -2.01 -56.21
N PHE A 325 12.96 -2.61 -57.38
CA PHE A 325 12.24 -3.79 -57.85
C PHE A 325 13.19 -4.99 -57.90
N PHE A 326 12.69 -6.16 -57.51
CA PHE A 326 13.47 -7.38 -57.35
C PHE A 326 12.95 -8.52 -58.24
N GLY A 327 13.86 -9.34 -58.75
CA GLY A 327 13.54 -10.48 -59.62
C GLY A 327 13.16 -11.76 -58.88
N THR A 328 13.42 -11.82 -57.58
CA THR A 328 13.14 -12.97 -56.72
C THR A 328 12.16 -12.58 -55.63
N HIS A 329 11.29 -13.51 -55.24
CA HIS A 329 10.40 -13.29 -54.10
C HIS A 329 11.21 -13.04 -52.82
N ARG A 330 10.65 -12.31 -51.86
CA ARG A 330 11.39 -11.88 -50.66
C ARG A 330 11.77 -12.99 -49.69
N GLY A 331 11.12 -14.15 -49.80
CA GLY A 331 11.44 -15.37 -49.04
C GLY A 331 10.22 -16.24 -48.72
N ASP A 332 9.03 -15.64 -48.77
CA ASP A 332 7.73 -16.25 -48.49
C ASP A 332 6.86 -16.47 -49.75
N GLY A 333 7.40 -16.16 -50.93
CA GLY A 333 6.72 -16.27 -52.22
C GLY A 333 6.06 -14.98 -52.71
N SER A 334 5.98 -13.92 -51.89
CA SER A 334 5.44 -12.63 -52.31
C SER A 334 6.55 -11.67 -52.76
N PHE A 335 6.14 -10.63 -53.49
CA PHE A 335 7.01 -9.60 -54.03
C PHE A 335 6.73 -8.21 -53.46
N ASP A 336 5.77 -8.03 -52.55
CA ASP A 336 5.57 -6.82 -51.74
C ASP A 336 6.80 -6.51 -50.85
N TYR A 337 7.83 -5.93 -51.45
CA TYR A 337 9.06 -5.43 -50.84
C TYR A 337 8.84 -4.03 -50.22
N ASP A 338 7.78 -3.32 -50.58
CA ASP A 338 7.47 -1.99 -50.03
C ASP A 338 6.44 -1.98 -48.88
N CYS A 339 5.99 -3.16 -48.48
CA CYS A 339 5.05 -3.41 -47.39
C CYS A 339 3.71 -2.68 -47.53
N ASN A 340 3.24 -2.48 -48.77
CA ASN A 340 1.96 -1.83 -49.05
C ASN A 340 0.78 -2.81 -49.12
N GLY A 341 1.04 -4.12 -49.08
CA GLY A 341 0.04 -5.20 -49.13
C GLY A 341 -0.28 -5.70 -50.55
N SER A 342 0.47 -5.29 -51.56
CA SER A 342 0.26 -5.71 -52.96
C SER A 342 1.57 -5.84 -53.73
N ASP A 343 1.66 -6.85 -54.60
CA ASP A 343 2.81 -6.99 -55.50
C ASP A 343 2.67 -6.01 -56.69
N GLU A 344 3.54 -5.00 -56.75
CA GLU A 344 3.65 -4.03 -57.84
C GLU A 344 4.65 -4.49 -58.90
N LYS A 345 4.19 -4.55 -60.15
CA LYS A 345 5.02 -4.93 -61.30
C LYS A 345 5.79 -3.73 -61.85
N LYS A 346 7.12 -3.87 -62.03
CA LYS A 346 7.95 -2.82 -62.67
C LYS A 346 7.47 -2.43 -64.07
N TYR A 347 7.16 -3.46 -64.86
CA TYR A 347 6.60 -3.30 -66.21
C TYR A 347 5.14 -3.69 -66.18
N ALA A 348 4.28 -2.81 -66.67
CA ALA A 348 2.85 -3.08 -66.78
C ALA A 348 2.60 -4.33 -67.64
N THR A 349 1.65 -5.17 -67.22
CA THR A 349 1.22 -6.33 -67.99
C THR A 349 0.05 -5.96 -68.87
N VAL A 350 0.12 -6.28 -70.16
CA VAL A 350 -0.98 -6.02 -71.10
C VAL A 350 -1.49 -7.34 -71.67
N SER A 351 -2.75 -7.67 -71.35
CA SER A 351 -3.43 -8.91 -71.77
C SER A 351 -3.94 -8.89 -73.22
N SER A 352 -4.08 -7.69 -73.80
CA SER A 352 -4.35 -7.48 -75.23
C SER A 352 -3.62 -6.21 -75.67
N PRO A 353 -2.33 -6.32 -76.05
CA PRO A 353 -1.54 -5.14 -76.38
C PRO A 353 -2.10 -4.44 -77.62
N VAL A 354 -2.63 -3.25 -77.42
CA VAL A 354 -3.03 -2.31 -78.46
C VAL A 354 -2.10 -1.12 -78.39
N CYS A 355 -1.06 -1.08 -79.22
CA CYS A 355 -0.20 0.11 -79.33
C CYS A 355 -1.03 1.24 -79.94
N ARG A 356 -1.44 2.22 -79.13
CA ARG A 356 -2.04 3.47 -79.62
C ARG A 356 -0.92 4.45 -79.96
N ASP A 357 -0.55 4.50 -81.23
CA ASP A 357 0.01 5.74 -81.77
C ASP A 357 -1.12 6.80 -81.81
N CYS A 358 -0.76 8.07 -81.88
CA CYS A 358 -1.63 9.25 -82.09
C CYS A 358 -1.96 10.08 -80.83
N HIS A 359 -0.99 10.85 -80.33
CA HIS A 359 -1.30 12.20 -79.86
C HIS A 359 -1.38 13.12 -81.10
N GLY A 360 -2.59 13.52 -81.50
CA GLY A 360 -2.78 14.55 -82.54
C GLY A 360 -2.44 15.93 -82.00
N TYR A 361 -1.77 16.77 -82.81
CA TYR A 361 -1.65 18.20 -82.52
C TYR A 361 -3.06 18.83 -82.50
N GLY A 362 -3.63 19.02 -81.31
CA GLY A 362 -4.81 19.89 -81.11
C GLY A 362 -6.20 19.24 -81.24
N SER A 363 -6.35 17.92 -81.18
CA SER A 363 -7.68 17.27 -81.08
C SER A 363 -7.79 16.38 -79.84
N SER A 364 -8.97 16.33 -79.24
CA SER A 364 -9.27 15.46 -78.10
C SER A 364 -8.91 14.00 -78.44
N SER A 365 -8.42 13.27 -77.43
CA SER A 365 -7.97 11.87 -77.49
C SER A 365 -8.99 10.86 -78.06
N ALA A 366 -10.20 11.31 -78.41
CA ALA A 366 -11.26 10.52 -79.04
C ALA A 366 -11.17 10.46 -80.58
N ALA A 367 -10.42 11.37 -81.24
CA ALA A 367 -10.40 11.45 -82.71
C ALA A 367 -9.40 10.50 -83.40
N CYS A 368 -8.49 9.88 -82.64
CA CYS A 368 -7.55 8.85 -83.13
C CYS A 368 -7.80 7.55 -82.38
N SER A 369 -8.91 6.86 -82.66
CA SER A 369 -9.17 5.54 -82.09
C SER A 369 -8.58 4.44 -82.97
N LEU A 370 -7.58 3.72 -82.47
CA LEU A 370 -7.16 2.46 -83.05
C LEU A 370 -8.10 1.35 -82.53
N THR A 371 -8.82 0.66 -83.42
CA THR A 371 -9.61 -0.52 -83.07
C THR A 371 -8.82 -1.79 -83.39
N CYS A 372 -8.35 -2.49 -82.35
CA CYS A 372 -7.76 -3.82 -82.51
C CYS A 372 -8.83 -4.88 -82.22
N GLY A 373 -9.15 -5.71 -83.21
CA GLY A 373 -10.06 -6.85 -83.04
C GLY A 373 -9.28 -8.16 -82.92
N THR A 374 -9.73 -9.07 -82.05
CA THR A 374 -9.28 -10.47 -82.04
C THR A 374 -10.01 -11.23 -83.15
N LEU A 375 -9.29 -11.67 -84.19
CA LEU A 375 -9.79 -12.68 -85.11
C LEU A 375 -9.55 -14.07 -84.49
N GLY A 376 -10.60 -14.86 -84.42
CA GLY A 376 -10.54 -16.23 -83.90
C GLY A 376 -9.59 -17.10 -84.73
N LEU A 377 -8.88 -17.97 -84.00
CA LEU A 377 -7.93 -19.01 -84.43
C LEU A 377 -6.47 -18.54 -84.63
N ALA A 378 -5.67 -18.79 -83.59
CA ALA A 378 -4.27 -19.21 -83.61
C ALA A 378 -3.36 -18.72 -84.76
N SER A 379 -3.11 -17.41 -84.88
CA SER A 379 -1.82 -16.83 -85.31
C SER A 379 -1.90 -15.30 -85.40
N MET A 380 -1.30 -14.63 -84.41
CA MET A 380 -0.54 -13.38 -84.47
C MET A 380 -0.81 -12.44 -85.69
N GLY A 381 -1.66 -11.43 -85.51
CA GLY A 381 -1.74 -10.30 -86.45
C GLY A 381 -2.88 -9.31 -86.16
N VAL A 382 -2.54 -8.04 -85.96
CA VAL A 382 -3.45 -6.89 -85.79
C VAL A 382 -3.21 -5.87 -86.90
N THR A 383 -4.19 -5.56 -87.76
CA THR A 383 -4.02 -4.51 -88.78
C THR A 383 -4.30 -3.12 -88.22
N CYS A 384 -3.40 -2.16 -88.47
CA CYS A 384 -3.60 -0.75 -88.15
C CYS A 384 -4.09 -0.01 -89.39
N ASN A 385 -5.19 0.74 -89.29
CA ASN A 385 -5.64 1.65 -90.35
C ASN A 385 -5.41 3.09 -89.87
N LEU A 386 -4.34 3.73 -90.34
CA LEU A 386 -4.04 5.12 -89.99
C LEU A 386 -4.78 6.06 -90.97
N PRO A 387 -5.66 6.98 -90.51
CA PRO A 387 -5.94 8.17 -91.29
C PRO A 387 -4.65 9.01 -91.35
N GLY A 388 -4.31 9.52 -92.53
CA GLY A 388 -2.96 10.01 -92.89
C GLY A 388 -2.40 11.24 -92.16
N ASN A 389 -2.69 11.46 -90.87
CA ASN A 389 -2.21 12.64 -90.13
C ASN A 389 -1.83 12.39 -88.65
N CYS A 390 -1.47 11.16 -88.27
CA CYS A 390 -0.85 10.90 -86.97
C CYS A 390 0.68 11.08 -87.06
N GLY A 391 1.22 12.11 -86.40
CA GLY A 391 2.65 12.44 -86.37
C GLY A 391 3.12 12.96 -85.01
N GLY A 392 2.58 12.42 -83.92
CA GLY A 392 2.90 12.81 -82.54
C GLY A 392 4.16 12.14 -81.99
N PRO A 393 4.67 12.56 -80.81
CA PRO A 393 5.80 11.91 -80.16
C PRO A 393 5.48 10.45 -79.83
N LYS A 394 6.44 9.55 -80.12
CA LYS A 394 6.31 8.11 -79.89
C LYS A 394 6.16 7.82 -78.39
N ASP A 395 5.20 6.98 -78.01
CA ASP A 395 5.08 6.46 -76.65
C ASP A 395 6.16 5.39 -76.44
N THR A 396 7.16 5.71 -75.63
CA THR A 396 8.31 4.84 -75.36
C THR A 396 8.05 3.85 -74.21
N THR A 397 6.80 3.67 -73.78
CA THR A 397 6.47 2.75 -72.68
C THR A 397 6.87 1.31 -73.02
N VAL A 398 7.55 0.67 -72.06
CA VAL A 398 7.98 -0.73 -72.15
C VAL A 398 7.04 -1.57 -71.30
N PHE A 399 6.53 -2.67 -71.86
CA PHE A 399 5.57 -3.56 -71.20
C PHE A 399 5.96 -5.04 -71.36
N ALA A 400 5.35 -5.90 -70.54
CA ALA A 400 5.45 -7.35 -70.62
C ALA A 400 4.08 -7.97 -70.97
N VAL A 401 4.07 -9.09 -71.69
CA VAL A 401 2.83 -9.80 -72.06
C VAL A 401 2.60 -10.97 -71.10
N ASP A 402 1.57 -10.86 -70.27
CA ASP A 402 1.10 -11.89 -69.32
C ASP A 402 2.19 -12.55 -68.45
N VAL A 403 3.18 -11.78 -68.00
CA VAL A 403 4.26 -12.30 -67.14
C VAL A 403 3.97 -12.04 -65.67
N ALA A 404 4.05 -13.09 -64.85
CA ALA A 404 3.99 -13.00 -63.39
C ALA A 404 5.31 -12.48 -62.79
N CYS A 405 5.28 -12.02 -61.54
CA CYS A 405 6.48 -11.60 -60.84
C CYS A 405 7.53 -12.72 -60.77
N GLY A 406 8.80 -12.37 -61.03
CA GLY A 406 9.92 -13.32 -61.13
C GLY A 406 9.93 -14.20 -62.39
N GLY A 407 8.91 -14.12 -63.24
CA GLY A 407 8.86 -14.82 -64.51
C GLY A 407 9.83 -14.23 -65.54
N ALA A 408 10.31 -15.07 -66.46
CA ALA A 408 11.02 -14.61 -67.63
C ALA A 408 10.07 -13.77 -68.50
N ALA A 409 10.50 -12.57 -68.87
CA ALA A 409 9.72 -11.60 -69.62
C ALA A 409 10.46 -11.18 -70.90
N ASP A 410 9.80 -11.35 -72.04
CA ASP A 410 10.17 -10.64 -73.26
C ASP A 410 9.58 -9.23 -73.21
N LEU A 411 10.43 -8.23 -72.95
CA LEU A 411 9.98 -6.84 -72.95
C LEU A 411 9.70 -6.36 -74.37
N LYS A 412 8.58 -5.66 -74.50
CA LYS A 412 8.06 -5.12 -75.75
C LYS A 412 8.00 -3.61 -75.67
N SER A 413 8.45 -2.92 -76.71
CA SER A 413 8.29 -1.46 -76.87
C SER A 413 7.47 -1.17 -78.12
N CYS A 414 6.59 -0.16 -78.06
CA CYS A 414 5.79 0.29 -79.20
C CYS A 414 6.58 1.16 -80.21
N ASN A 415 7.90 1.36 -80.02
CA ASN A 415 8.67 2.32 -80.79
C ASN A 415 8.81 2.02 -82.30
N ASP A 416 8.56 0.79 -82.76
CA ASP A 416 8.75 0.37 -84.15
C ASP A 416 7.54 -0.40 -84.74
N CYS A 417 6.37 0.25 -84.79
CA CYS A 417 5.26 -0.25 -85.60
C CYS A 417 5.55 -0.06 -87.10
N HIS A 418 6.06 -1.09 -87.77
CA HIS A 418 6.20 -1.11 -89.25
C HIS A 418 4.84 -1.45 -89.90
N PRO A 419 4.45 -0.84 -91.04
CA PRO A 419 3.15 -1.07 -91.71
C PRO A 419 2.92 -2.50 -92.25
N SER A 420 3.82 -3.44 -91.99
CA SER A 420 3.78 -4.78 -92.59
C SER A 420 4.11 -5.92 -91.61
N TYR A 421 4.49 -5.64 -90.36
CA TYR A 421 4.77 -6.69 -89.38
C TYR A 421 4.33 -6.25 -87.99
N ILE A 422 3.54 -7.12 -87.36
CA ILE A 422 2.91 -6.90 -86.06
C ILE A 422 3.70 -7.71 -85.05
N ILE A 423 4.84 -7.18 -84.64
CA ILE A 423 5.48 -7.62 -83.40
C ILE A 423 6.14 -6.37 -82.82
N PRO A 424 5.81 -5.95 -81.59
CA PRO A 424 6.67 -4.99 -80.90
C PRO A 424 8.08 -5.60 -80.82
N GLU A 425 9.10 -4.88 -81.28
CA GLU A 425 10.47 -5.40 -81.25
C GLU A 425 10.82 -5.83 -79.81
N SER A 426 11.35 -7.04 -79.66
CA SER A 426 11.86 -7.51 -78.38
C SER A 426 13.08 -6.67 -78.03
N VAL A 427 12.97 -5.82 -77.03
CA VAL A 427 14.09 -5.01 -76.53
C VAL A 427 15.05 -5.83 -75.65
N GLY A 428 14.72 -7.09 -75.37
CA GLY A 428 15.57 -8.09 -74.73
C GLY A 428 14.79 -9.08 -73.89
N LEU A 429 15.41 -10.24 -73.62
CA LEU A 429 14.99 -11.15 -72.55
C LEU A 429 15.36 -10.51 -71.22
N THR A 430 14.37 -10.24 -70.39
CA THR A 430 14.58 -9.78 -69.01
C THR A 430 13.72 -10.60 -68.07
N GLN A 431 13.76 -10.28 -66.78
CA GLN A 431 12.86 -10.85 -65.80
C GLN A 431 11.86 -9.79 -65.37
N GLN A 432 10.59 -10.18 -65.17
CA GLN A 432 9.61 -9.30 -64.56
C GLN A 432 9.97 -9.10 -63.08
N THR A 433 10.57 -7.96 -62.76
CA THR A 433 10.85 -7.58 -61.38
C THR A 433 9.62 -6.94 -60.74
N CYS A 434 9.41 -7.20 -59.46
CA CYS A 434 8.30 -6.67 -58.69
C CYS A 434 8.77 -6.10 -57.34
N ARG A 435 7.93 -5.31 -56.71
CA ARG A 435 8.13 -4.77 -55.37
C ARG A 435 6.82 -4.72 -54.61
#